data_AF-A0A8S9HZD7-F1
#
_entry.id   AF-A0A8S9HZD7-F1
#
_cell.length_a   1.000
_cell.length_b   1.000
_cell.length_c   1.000
_cell.angle_alpha   90.00
_cell.angle_beta   90.00
_cell.angle_gamma   90.00
#
_symmetry.space_group_name_H-M   'P 1'
#
loop_
_entity.id
_entity.type
_entity.pdbx_description
1 polymer ?
#
loop_
_entity_poly.entity_id
_entity_poly.type
_entity_poly.pdbx_seq_one_letter_code
_entity_poly.pdbx_strand_id
1 'polypeptide(L)'
;MVLSLTSLKDAKTVSAPKGFLAVYVGEDNVQKKRFLVPVSYRNQPSFQALLNKSEEVFGFDHPMGGLTIPCPEDTFITVTSQFQ
;
A
#
# COMPACT_ATOMS: atom_id res chain seq x y z
N MET A 1 -3.17 -12.62 0.16
CA MET A 1 -4.54 -12.18 -0.20
C MET A 1 -4.53 -10.65 -0.18
N VAL A 2 -4.25 -10.01 -1.31
CA VAL A 2 -4.32 -8.54 -1.41
C VAL A 2 -5.73 -8.16 -1.87
N LEU A 3 -6.49 -7.48 -1.01
CA LEU A 3 -7.82 -7.01 -1.38
C LEU A 3 -7.67 -5.66 -2.10
N SER A 4 -7.92 -5.65 -3.41
CA SER A 4 -8.10 -4.42 -4.17
C SER A 4 -9.48 -3.85 -3.84
N LEU A 5 -9.54 -2.64 -3.29
CA LEU A 5 -10.81 -1.96 -3.03
C LEU A 5 -11.27 -1.24 -4.32
N THR A 6 -12.02 -1.93 -5.17
CA THR A 6 -12.80 -1.26 -6.24
C THR A 6 -14.04 -0.62 -5.61
N SER A 7 -13.94 0.68 -5.33
CA SER A 7 -15.04 1.62 -5.04
C SER A 7 -16.26 1.05 -4.29
N LEU A 8 -16.14 0.94 -2.96
CA LEU A 8 -17.31 0.91 -2.10
C LEU A 8 -17.79 2.35 -1.94
N LYS A 9 -18.94 2.64 -2.55
CA LYS A 9 -19.67 3.90 -2.44
C LYS A 9 -20.09 4.09 -0.98
N ASP A 10 -19.29 4.81 -0.21
CA ASP A 10 -19.75 5.69 0.87
C ASP A 10 -18.60 6.56 1.36
N ALA A 11 -18.84 7.88 1.41
CA ALA A 11 -17.86 8.90 1.73
C ALA A 11 -17.57 8.95 3.24
N LYS A 12 -16.90 7.90 3.74
CA LYS A 12 -16.26 7.87 5.05
C LYS A 12 -14.92 7.20 4.83
N THR A 13 -13.83 7.84 5.23
CA THR A 13 -12.48 7.25 5.21
C THR A 13 -12.56 5.83 5.75
N VAL A 14 -12.60 4.83 4.87
CA VAL A 14 -12.70 3.42 5.28
C VAL A 14 -11.39 3.13 5.99
N SER A 15 -11.39 3.24 7.31
CA SER A 15 -10.23 2.91 8.12
C SER A 15 -9.88 1.46 7.86
N ALA A 16 -8.60 1.16 7.62
CA ALA A 16 -8.18 -0.22 7.44
C ALA A 16 -8.64 -1.05 8.65
N PRO A 17 -9.18 -2.27 8.43
CA PRO A 17 -9.55 -3.13 9.54
C PRO A 17 -8.32 -3.44 10.41
N LYS A 18 -8.54 -3.70 11.70
CA LYS A 18 -7.45 -4.00 12.63
C LYS A 18 -6.61 -5.15 12.10
N GLY A 19 -5.28 -4.97 12.09
CA GLY A 19 -4.35 -5.95 11.52
C GLY A 19 -4.07 -5.78 10.02
N PHE A 20 -4.65 -4.76 9.38
CA PHE A 20 -4.35 -4.39 8.00
C PHE A 20 -3.86 -2.95 7.88
N LEU A 21 -3.02 -2.70 6.88
CA LEU A 21 -2.55 -1.39 6.48
C LEU A 21 -3.16 -1.03 5.12
N ALA A 22 -3.59 0.22 4.97
CA ALA A 22 -3.93 0.79 3.68
C ALA A 22 -2.66 1.26 2.97
N VAL A 23 -2.42 0.70 1.78
CA VAL A 23 -1.27 1.01 0.93
C VAL A 23 -1.78 1.52 -0.41
N TYR A 24 -1.29 2.68 -0.82
CA TYR A 24 -1.55 3.30 -2.11
C TYR A 24 -0.36 3.01 -3.02
N VAL A 25 -0.59 2.31 -4.12
CA VAL A 25 0.45 1.88 -5.05
C VAL A 25 0.25 2.59 -6.38
N GLY A 26 1.32 3.17 -6.90
CA GLY A 26 1.34 3.83 -8.19
C GLY A 26 2.54 4.74 -8.31
N GLU A 27 3.00 4.94 -9.54
CA GLU A 27 4.06 5.89 -9.87
C GLU A 27 3.53 7.34 -9.85
N ASP A 28 4.45 8.30 -9.82
CA ASP A 28 4.10 9.72 -9.84
C ASP A 28 3.28 10.07 -11.09
N ASN A 29 2.20 10.85 -10.91
CA ASN A 29 1.21 11.20 -11.95
C ASN A 29 0.29 10.05 -12.44
N VAL A 30 0.37 8.84 -11.89
CA VAL A 30 -0.58 7.74 -12.16
C VAL A 30 -1.66 7.72 -11.08
N GLN A 31 -2.89 7.30 -11.43
CA GLN A 31 -3.91 7.03 -10.41
C GLN A 31 -3.42 5.93 -9.46
N LYS A 32 -3.20 6.31 -8.18
CA LYS A 32 -2.79 5.38 -7.13
C LYS A 32 -3.94 4.45 -6.77
N LYS A 33 -3.69 3.15 -6.75
CA LYS A 33 -4.67 2.13 -6.35
C LYS A 33 -4.49 1.76 -4.89
N ARG A 34 -5.61 1.58 -4.20
CA ARG A 34 -5.63 1.26 -2.77
C ARG A 34 -5.71 -0.25 -2.54
N PHE A 35 -4.76 -0.76 -1.78
CA PHE A 35 -4.67 -2.14 -1.32
C PHE A 35 -4.75 -2.20 0.21
N LEU A 36 -5.34 -3.29 0.71
CA LEU A 36 -5.21 -3.67 2.11
C LEU A 36 -4.25 -4.85 2.21
N VAL A 37 -3.18 -4.66 3.00
CA VAL A 37 -2.19 -5.71 3.30
C VAL A 37 -2.16 -6.01 4.78
N PRO A 38 -1.93 -7.26 5.20
CA PRO A 38 -1.72 -7.59 6.60
C PRO A 38 -0.52 -6.83 7.17
N VAL A 39 -0.61 -6.39 8.43
CA VAL A 39 0.54 -5.75 9.13
C VAL A 39 1.76 -6.67 9.20
N SER A 40 1.56 -7.99 9.12
CA SER A 40 2.62 -9.01 9.08
C SER A 40 3.58 -8.84 7.91
N TYR A 41 3.16 -8.20 6.82
CA TYR A 41 4.02 -7.95 5.65
C TYR A 41 5.15 -6.98 5.99
N ARG A 42 4.99 -6.11 7.00
CA ARG A 42 6.04 -5.19 7.47
C ARG A 42 7.34 -5.90 7.86
N ASN A 43 7.27 -7.15 8.31
CA ASN A 43 8.45 -7.91 8.75
C ASN A 43 9.17 -8.62 7.58
N GLN A 44 8.67 -8.48 6.35
CA GLN A 44 9.26 -9.12 5.19
C GLN A 44 10.32 -8.21 4.55
N PRO A 45 11.56 -8.68 4.33
CA PRO A 45 12.64 -7.83 3.80
C PRO A 45 12.31 -7.14 2.48
N SER A 46 11.66 -7.84 1.55
CA SER A 46 11.25 -7.26 0.26
C SER A 46 10.12 -6.24 0.39
N PHE A 47 9.26 -6.36 1.41
CA PHE A 47 8.29 -5.31 1.70
C PHE A 47 8.95 -4.10 2.38
N GLN A 48 9.92 -4.32 3.27
CA GLN A 48 10.72 -3.24 3.88
C GLN A 48 11.49 -2.44 2.83
N ALA A 49 12.01 -3.07 1.78
CA ALA A 49 12.63 -2.36 0.67
C ALA A 49 11.66 -1.39 -0.03
N LEU A 50 10.38 -1.78 -0.18
CA LEU A 50 9.34 -0.89 -0.70
C LEU A 50 8.99 0.25 0.26
N LEU A 51 9.01 -0.02 1.58
CA LEU A 51 8.81 1.00 2.62
C LEU A 51 9.92 2.04 2.61
N ASN A 52 11.18 1.60 2.55
CA ASN A 52 12.33 2.51 2.50
C ASN A 52 12.25 3.43 1.28
N LYS A 53 11.93 2.86 0.10
CA LYS A 53 11.73 3.66 -1.13
C LYS A 53 10.59 4.67 -0.98
N SER A 54 9.50 4.30 -0.31
CA SER A 54 8.40 5.22 0.00
C SER A 54 8.87 6.37 0.90
N GLU A 55 9.62 6.07 1.96
CA GLU A 55 10.15 7.06 2.89
C GLU A 55 11.13 8.03 2.20
N GLU A 56 11.99 7.55 1.31
CA GLU A 56 12.90 8.40 0.54
C GLU A 56 12.19 9.41 -0.36
N VAL A 57 11.03 9.03 -0.94
CA VAL A 57 10.29 9.87 -1.90
C VAL A 57 9.28 10.78 -1.20
N PHE A 58 8.55 10.25 -0.23
CA PHE A 58 7.42 10.96 0.41
C PHE A 58 7.73 11.39 1.85
N GLY A 59 8.86 10.99 2.42
CA GLY A 59 9.15 11.19 3.84
C GLY A 59 8.11 10.47 4.72
N PHE A 60 7.74 11.13 5.82
CA PHE A 60 6.68 10.67 6.74
C PHE A 60 5.32 11.32 6.45
N ASP A 61 5.24 12.25 5.50
CA ASP A 61 4.02 13.00 5.21
C ASP A 61 3.19 12.25 4.15
N HIS A 62 2.13 11.60 4.63
CA HIS A 62 1.23 10.83 3.80
C HIS A 62 -0.18 11.43 3.83
N PRO A 63 -0.52 12.35 2.91
CA PRO A 63 -1.76 13.12 2.95
C PRO A 63 -3.03 12.25 2.82
N MET A 64 -2.88 11.01 2.31
CA MET A 64 -3.99 10.07 2.15
C MET A 64 -4.28 9.22 3.41
N GLY A 65 -3.57 9.47 4.53
CA GLY A 65 -3.77 8.76 5.79
C GLY A 65 -3.34 7.28 5.75
N GLY A 66 -2.52 6.90 4.77
CA GLY A 66 -1.99 5.55 4.58
C GLY A 66 -0.67 5.60 3.80
N LEU A 67 0.05 4.48 3.77
CA LEU A 67 1.35 4.39 3.13
C LEU A 67 1.24 4.55 1.61
N THR A 68 2.14 5.28 0.97
CA THR A 68 2.19 5.42 -0.49
C THR A 68 3.48 4.82 -1.04
N ILE A 69 3.40 3.74 -1.82
CA ILE A 69 4.58 3.09 -2.41
C ILE A 69 4.73 3.52 -3.88
N PRO A 70 5.82 4.21 -4.25
CA PRO A 70 6.09 4.63 -5.62
C PRO A 70 6.69 3.46 -6.43
N CYS A 71 5.84 2.49 -6.77
CA CYS A 71 6.20 1.41 -7.68
C CYS A 71 5.02 1.03 -8.60
N PRO A 72 5.31 0.37 -9.74
CA PRO A 72 4.27 -0.21 -10.57
C PRO A 72 3.41 -1.21 -9.78
N GLU A 73 2.11 -1.25 -10.10
CA GLU A 73 1.15 -2.16 -9.47
C GLU A 73 1.63 -3.62 -9.54
N ASP A 74 2.10 -4.05 -10.71
CA ASP A 74 2.58 -5.42 -10.93
C ASP A 74 3.74 -5.78 -10.00
N THR A 75 4.67 -4.84 -9.77
CA THR A 75 5.81 -5.06 -8.86
C THR A 75 5.32 -5.29 -7.44
N PHE A 76 4.36 -4.48 -6.98
CA PHE A 76 3.77 -4.65 -5.66
C PHE A 76 3.06 -6.00 -5.52
N ILE A 77 2.28 -6.41 -6.53
CA ILE A 77 1.59 -7.70 -6.54
C ILE A 77 2.59 -8.86 -6.50
N THR A 78 3.66 -8.79 -7.30
CA THR A 78 4.72 -9.82 -7.32
C THR A 78 5.44 -9.94 -5.99
N VAL A 79 5.72 -8.83 -5.31
CA VAL A 79 6.35 -8.86 -3.98
C VAL A 79 5.38 -9.42 -2.94
N THR A 80 4.13 -8.95 -2.95
CA THR A 80 3.14 -9.31 -1.93
C THR A 80 2.55 -10.71 -2.09
N SER A 81 2.65 -11.32 -3.27
CA SER A 81 2.24 -12.71 -3.52
C SER A 81 3.16 -13.72 -2.85
N GLN A 82 4.41 -13.35 -2.55
CA GLN A 82 5.39 -14.21 -1.87
C GLN A 82 5.08 -14.44 -0.39
N PHE A 83 4.19 -13.62 0.19
CA PHE A 83 3.85 -13.66 1.62
C PHE A 83 2.43 -14.18 1.89
N GLN A 84 1.80 -14.76 0.86
CA GLN A 84 0.42 -15.27 0.91
C GLN A 84 0.35 -16.65 1.52
#